data_AF-A8WZP8-F1
#
_entry.id   AF-A8WZP8-F1
#
_cell.length_a   1.000
_cell.length_b   1.000
_cell.length_c   1.000
_cell.angle_alpha   90.00
_cell.angle_beta   90.00
_cell.angle_gamma   90.00
#
_symmetry.space_group_name_H-M   'P 1'
#
loop_
_entity.id
_entity.type
_entity.pdbx_description
1 polymer ?
#
loop_
_entity_poly.entity_id
_entity_poly.type
_entity_poly.pdbx_seq_one_letter_code
_entity_poly.pdbx_strand_id
1 'polypeptide(L)'
;MTTRLPFLAVLILPTVIYSVEIRCYAGLKYVVGQEVIQDTENCDAMLGMGESYCYKFMEETQLNEVVKMGCSSFFCNGIRNRCMETDLLGMKGTLCCCNDRHYCNSSRSQISIIFLILIVALLI
;
A
#
# COMPACT_ATOMS: atom_id res chain seq x y z
N MET A 1 -25.57 55.68 -22.96
CA MET A 1 -24.16 55.62 -22.52
C MET A 1 -24.07 54.60 -21.39
N THR A 2 -23.84 53.34 -21.74
CA THR A 2 -22.55 52.61 -21.58
C THR A 2 -22.37 52.00 -20.19
N THR A 3 -22.95 50.80 -20.09
CA THR A 3 -22.54 49.61 -19.30
C THR A 3 -21.12 49.64 -18.72
N ARG A 4 -21.00 49.61 -17.39
CA ARG A 4 -19.78 49.20 -16.68
C ARG A 4 -20.19 48.39 -15.45
N LEU A 5 -20.65 47.15 -15.68
CA LEU A 5 -20.61 46.10 -14.68
C LEU A 5 -19.18 45.54 -14.78
N PRO A 6 -18.21 45.91 -13.92
CA PRO A 6 -16.91 45.29 -14.00
C PRO A 6 -17.07 43.87 -13.49
N PHE A 7 -17.15 42.96 -14.45
CA PHE A 7 -16.53 41.65 -14.41
C PHE A 7 -16.56 40.99 -13.03
N LEU A 8 -17.53 40.11 -12.87
CA LEU A 8 -17.35 38.77 -12.28
C LEU A 8 -16.04 38.14 -12.80
N ALA A 9 -14.89 38.66 -12.38
CA ALA A 9 -13.64 37.94 -12.41
C ALA A 9 -13.69 37.03 -11.19
N VAL A 10 -14.53 35.98 -11.29
CA VAL A 10 -14.39 34.79 -10.47
C VAL A 10 -12.98 34.31 -10.77
N LEU A 11 -12.04 34.64 -9.89
CA LEU A 11 -10.72 34.03 -9.84
C LEU A 11 -10.97 32.56 -9.54
N ILE A 12 -11.18 31.77 -10.60
CA ILE A 12 -11.07 30.32 -10.53
C ILE A 12 -9.57 30.08 -10.36
N LEU A 13 -9.09 30.16 -9.11
CA LEU A 13 -7.80 29.59 -8.77
C LEU A 13 -7.87 28.13 -9.23
N PRO A 14 -6.94 27.66 -10.08
CA PRO A 14 -6.80 26.22 -10.25
C PRO A 14 -6.39 25.71 -8.87
N THR A 15 -7.34 25.10 -8.16
CA THR A 15 -7.03 24.29 -6.99
C THR A 15 -6.08 23.23 -7.49
N VAL A 16 -4.79 23.40 -7.21
CA VAL A 16 -3.78 22.38 -7.45
C VAL A 16 -4.25 21.15 -6.67
N ILE A 17 -4.81 20.18 -7.37
CA ILE A 17 -5.20 18.90 -6.78
C ILE A 17 -3.88 18.23 -6.41
N TYR A 18 -3.49 18.34 -5.14
CA TYR A 18 -2.41 17.55 -4.59
C TYR A 18 -2.89 16.10 -4.53
N SER A 19 -2.69 15.35 -5.61
CA SER A 19 -2.80 13.90 -5.57
C SER A 19 -1.68 13.38 -4.68
N VAL A 20 -2.01 12.88 -3.49
CA VAL A 20 -1.05 12.18 -2.63
C VAL A 20 -0.74 10.85 -3.30
N GLU A 21 0.26 10.83 -4.17
CA GLU A 21 0.70 9.64 -4.87
C GLU A 21 1.54 8.77 -3.94
N ILE A 22 1.08 7.56 -3.62
CA ILE A 22 1.85 6.58 -2.83
C ILE A 22 2.29 5.43 -3.74
N ARG A 23 3.56 5.02 -3.64
CA ARG A 23 4.06 3.84 -4.35
C ARG A 23 4.00 2.62 -3.44
N CYS A 24 3.56 1.49 -3.97
CA CYS A 24 3.41 0.24 -3.23
C CYS A 24 4.06 -0.91 -3.99
N TYR A 25 4.46 -1.95 -3.25
CA TYR A 25 4.85 -3.20 -3.90
C TYR A 25 3.60 -3.92 -4.40
N ALA A 26 3.67 -4.41 -5.64
CA ALA A 26 2.64 -5.22 -6.27
C ALA A 26 3.19 -6.62 -6.54
N GLY A 27 2.34 -7.62 -6.38
CA GLY A 27 2.73 -8.98 -6.70
C GLY A 27 1.87 -10.02 -6.02
N LEU A 28 2.09 -11.26 -6.46
CA LEU A 28 1.36 -12.41 -6.00
C LEU A 28 2.31 -13.60 -5.88
N LYS A 29 2.44 -14.11 -4.67
CA LYS A 29 3.17 -15.32 -4.33
C LYS A 29 2.15 -16.39 -3.96
N TYR A 30 2.30 -17.58 -4.55
CA TYR A 30 1.46 -18.75 -4.24
C TYR A 30 2.25 -19.90 -3.58
N VAL A 31 3.58 -19.90 -3.68
CA VAL A 31 4.44 -21.03 -3.27
C VAL A 31 5.66 -20.52 -2.50
N VAL A 32 6.07 -21.29 -1.47
CA VAL A 32 7.28 -21.05 -0.69
C VAL A 32 8.50 -21.12 -1.61
N GLY A 33 9.28 -20.03 -1.69
CA GLY A 33 10.48 -19.92 -2.53
C GLY A 33 10.39 -18.91 -3.68
N GLN A 34 9.20 -18.42 -4.01
CA GLN A 34 9.01 -17.34 -4.99
C GLN A 34 9.12 -15.97 -4.32
N GLU A 35 9.76 -15.01 -4.99
CA GLU A 35 9.80 -13.62 -4.54
C GLU A 35 8.39 -13.02 -4.57
N VAL A 36 7.98 -12.44 -3.44
CA VAL A 36 6.65 -11.80 -3.31
C VAL A 36 6.61 -10.54 -4.18
N ILE A 37 7.70 -9.80 -4.21
CA ILE A 37 7.84 -8.53 -4.93
C ILE A 37 8.12 -8.85 -6.38
N GLN A 38 7.09 -8.71 -7.20
CA GLN A 38 7.22 -8.89 -8.65
C GLN A 38 7.29 -7.53 -9.34
N ASP A 39 6.54 -6.54 -8.84
CA ASP A 39 6.46 -5.20 -9.43
C ASP A 39 6.25 -4.11 -8.37
N THR A 40 6.28 -2.86 -8.83
CA THR A 40 5.87 -1.69 -8.05
C THR A 40 4.81 -0.93 -8.83
N GLU A 41 3.77 -0.46 -8.13
CA GLU A 41 2.72 0.34 -8.73
C GLU A 41 2.54 1.67 -7.98
N ASN A 42 2.21 2.72 -8.73
CA ASN A 42 1.87 4.02 -8.17
C ASN A 42 0.36 4.05 -7.93
N CYS A 43 -0.05 4.12 -6.68
CA CYS A 43 -1.45 4.26 -6.33
C CYS A 43 -1.85 5.72 -6.50
N ASP A 44 -2.84 5.94 -7.36
CA ASP A 44 -3.64 7.15 -7.35
C ASP A 44 -5.00 6.82 -6.72
N ALA A 45 -5.54 7.76 -5.94
CA ALA A 45 -6.90 7.61 -5.44
C ALA A 45 -7.83 7.68 -6.65
N MET A 46 -8.37 6.53 -7.08
CA MET A 46 -9.21 6.46 -8.27
C MET A 46 -10.34 7.50 -8.16
N LEU A 47 -10.36 8.47 -9.09
CA LEU A 47 -11.32 9.59 -9.14
C LEU A 47 -11.26 10.59 -7.97
N GLY A 48 -10.14 10.69 -7.24
CA GLY A 48 -9.98 11.66 -6.15
C GLY A 48 -10.88 11.40 -4.94
N MET A 49 -11.44 10.19 -4.82
CA MET A 49 -12.28 9.80 -3.70
C MET A 49 -11.49 8.96 -2.70
N GLY A 50 -11.01 9.61 -1.64
CA GLY A 50 -10.37 8.96 -0.49
C GLY A 50 -8.85 8.93 -0.56
N GLU A 51 -8.22 8.37 0.47
CA GLU A 51 -6.77 8.19 0.54
C GLU A 51 -6.34 6.93 -0.21
N SER A 52 -5.17 6.97 -0.82
CA SER A 52 -4.50 5.82 -1.43
C SER A 52 -3.78 5.00 -0.35
N TYR A 53 -4.02 3.69 -0.30
CA TYR A 53 -3.40 2.77 0.65
C TYR A 53 -2.68 1.63 -0.08
N CYS A 54 -1.52 1.23 0.44
CA CYS A 54 -0.94 -0.06 0.13
C CYS A 54 -1.64 -1.14 0.95
N TYR A 55 -1.92 -2.30 0.34
CA TYR A 55 -2.39 -3.48 1.07
C TYR A 55 -1.42 -4.65 0.91
N LYS A 56 -1.51 -5.56 1.87
CA LYS A 56 -0.89 -6.87 1.87
C LYS A 56 -1.84 -7.88 2.49
N PHE A 57 -2.21 -8.88 1.72
CA PHE A 57 -2.97 -10.04 2.15
C PHE A 57 -2.03 -11.23 2.30
N MET A 58 -2.12 -11.92 3.43
CA MET A 58 -1.36 -13.13 3.73
C MET A 58 -2.31 -14.24 4.15
N GLU A 59 -2.19 -15.39 3.51
CA GLU A 59 -2.80 -16.62 3.98
C GLU A 59 -1.69 -17.65 4.22
N GLU A 60 -1.65 -18.15 5.46
CA GLU A 60 -0.79 -19.27 5.83
C GLU A 60 -1.62 -20.54 5.83
N THR A 61 -1.39 -21.41 4.86
CA THR A 61 -1.89 -22.79 4.89
C THR A 61 -0.76 -23.73 5.33
N GLN A 62 -1.09 -24.96 5.75
CA GLN A 62 -0.08 -25.92 6.22
C GLN A 62 1.00 -26.29 5.17
N LEU A 63 0.73 -26.04 3.87
CA LEU A 63 1.60 -26.42 2.77
C LEU A 63 2.06 -25.25 1.88
N ASN A 64 1.31 -24.14 1.85
CA ASN A 64 1.57 -23.00 0.98
C ASN A 64 1.37 -21.67 1.71
N GLU A 65 2.24 -20.69 1.41
CA GLU A 65 2.09 -19.29 1.80
C GLU A 65 1.60 -18.50 0.59
N VAL A 66 0.38 -17.99 0.66
CA VAL A 66 -0.18 -17.10 -0.36
C VAL A 66 -0.03 -15.67 0.12
N VAL A 67 0.71 -14.86 -0.63
CA VAL A 67 0.87 -13.44 -0.33
C VAL A 67 0.50 -12.62 -1.54
N LYS A 68 -0.46 -11.71 -1.37
CA LYS A 68 -0.89 -10.75 -2.39
C LYS A 68 -0.70 -9.34 -1.90
N MET A 69 -0.20 -8.44 -2.73
CA MET A 69 -0.01 -7.04 -2.35
C MET A 69 -0.23 -6.10 -3.52
N GLY A 70 -0.57 -4.85 -3.20
CA GLY A 70 -0.79 -3.79 -4.19
C GLY A 70 -1.47 -2.56 -3.59
N CYS A 71 -2.25 -1.86 -4.39
CA CYS A 71 -3.03 -0.68 -4.07
C CYS A 71 -4.51 -1.02 -3.88
N SER A 72 -5.13 -0.56 -2.79
CA SER A 72 -6.59 -0.63 -2.67
C SER A 72 -7.12 0.39 -1.68
N SER A 73 -7.89 1.37 -2.17
CA SER A 73 -8.66 2.26 -1.29
C SER A 73 -9.97 1.60 -0.83
N PHE A 74 -10.55 0.68 -1.60
CA PHE A 74 -11.84 0.07 -1.28
C PHE A 74 -11.83 -0.71 0.05
N PHE A 75 -10.90 -1.66 0.20
CA PHE A 75 -10.79 -2.45 1.42
C PHE A 75 -10.10 -1.67 2.55
N CYS A 76 -9.11 -0.84 2.22
CA CYS A 76 -8.32 -0.14 3.22
C CYS A 76 -8.97 1.12 3.79
N ASN A 77 -10.02 1.69 3.17
CA ASN A 77 -10.71 2.84 3.78
C ASN A 77 -11.36 2.48 5.14
N GLY A 78 -11.81 1.22 5.29
CA GLY A 78 -12.35 0.71 6.56
C GLY A 78 -11.29 0.25 7.55
N ILE A 79 -10.23 -0.40 7.07
CA ILE A 79 -9.17 -1.00 7.91
C ILE A 79 -8.11 0.05 8.31
N ARG A 80 -7.78 0.95 7.38
CA ARG A 80 -6.73 1.99 7.47
C ARG A 80 -5.37 1.36 7.79
N ASN A 81 -4.54 1.99 8.62
CA ASN A 81 -3.19 1.48 8.96
C ASN A 81 -3.23 0.33 9.99
N ARG A 82 -4.09 -0.66 9.76
CA ARG A 82 -4.28 -1.84 10.63
C ARG A 82 -4.33 -3.11 9.81
N CYS A 83 -4.37 -4.22 10.52
CA CYS A 83 -4.60 -5.55 9.96
C CYS A 83 -5.95 -6.09 10.44
N MET A 84 -6.65 -6.80 9.57
CA MET A 84 -7.90 -7.47 9.88
C MET A 84 -7.91 -8.85 9.23
N GLU A 85 -8.42 -9.85 9.95
CA GLU A 85 -8.70 -11.15 9.36
C GLU A 85 -9.90 -11.03 8.41
N THR A 86 -9.74 -11.55 7.20
CA THR A 86 -10.77 -11.47 6.18
C THR A 86 -10.76 -12.74 5.33
N ASP A 87 -11.93 -13.06 4.79
CA ASP A 87 -12.11 -14.14 3.84
C ASP A 87 -12.16 -13.52 2.44
N LEU A 88 -11.06 -13.65 1.71
CA LEU A 88 -10.92 -13.12 0.35
C LEU A 88 -10.85 -14.30 -0.62
N LEU A 89 -11.85 -14.43 -1.50
CA LEU A 89 -11.92 -15.50 -2.50
C LEU A 89 -11.97 -16.92 -1.90
N GLY A 90 -12.54 -17.09 -0.69
CA GLY A 90 -12.64 -18.39 0.00
C GLY A 90 -11.38 -18.78 0.76
N MET A 91 -10.42 -17.88 0.86
CA MET A 91 -9.15 -18.02 1.56
C MET A 91 -9.17 -17.12 2.81
N LYS A 92 -9.00 -17.73 3.99
CA LYS A 92 -8.96 -16.99 5.26
C LYS A 92 -7.56 -16.51 5.52
N GLY A 93 -7.36 -15.20 5.46
CA GLY A 93 -6.06 -14.60 5.66
C GLY A 93 -6.11 -13.28 6.41
N THR A 94 -4.94 -12.73 6.66
CA THR A 94 -4.75 -11.41 7.26
C THR A 94 -4.57 -10.37 6.16
N LEU A 95 -5.46 -9.38 6.12
CA LEU A 95 -5.32 -8.21 5.26
C LEU A 95 -4.80 -7.03 6.09
N CYS A 96 -3.60 -6.57 5.78
CA CYS A 96 -2.99 -5.37 6.34
C CYS A 96 -3.00 -4.24 5.33
N CYS A 97 -3.30 -3.04 5.80
CA CYS A 97 -3.32 -1.81 5.01
C CYS A 97 -2.38 -0.78 5.63
N CYS A 98 -1.77 0.07 4.82
CA CYS A 98 -0.88 1.14 5.28
C CYS A 98 -0.80 2.29 4.25
N ASN A 99 -0.69 3.53 4.72
CA ASN A 99 -0.42 4.71 3.88
C ASN A 99 0.63 5.66 4.45
N ASP A 100 1.37 5.22 5.47
CA ASP A 100 2.29 6.09 6.23
C ASP A 100 3.55 6.49 5.43
N ARG A 101 3.93 5.67 4.44
CA ARG A 101 5.10 5.86 3.58
C ARG A 101 5.01 5.04 2.30
N HIS A 102 5.77 5.42 1.28
CA HIS A 102 5.99 4.57 0.12
C HIS A 102 6.53 3.19 0.52
N TYR A 103 6.04 2.15 -0.17
CA TYR A 103 6.44 0.76 -0.01
C TYR A 103 6.22 0.21 1.42
N CYS A 104 5.26 0.75 2.16
CA CYS A 104 4.97 0.32 3.54
C CYS A 104 4.49 -1.14 3.62
N ASN A 105 3.94 -1.70 2.53
CA ASN A 105 3.48 -3.08 2.45
C ASN A 105 4.59 -4.13 2.24
N SER A 106 5.87 -3.75 2.40
CA SER A 106 6.98 -4.68 2.32
C SER A 106 6.99 -5.66 3.52
N SER A 107 7.08 -6.95 3.23
CA SER A 107 7.30 -8.03 4.22
C SER A 107 8.73 -8.03 4.77
N ARG A 108 9.24 -6.91 5.27
CA ARG A 108 10.58 -6.89 5.88
C ARG A 108 10.48 -7.36 7.33
N SER A 109 10.42 -8.68 7.51
CA SER A 109 11.07 -9.28 8.68
C SER A 109 12.57 -9.10 8.44
N GLN A 110 13.11 -7.94 8.83
CA GLN A 110 14.55 -7.76 8.90
C GLN A 110 15.02 -8.60 10.08
N ILE A 111 15.19 -9.91 9.89
CA ILE A 111 16.23 -10.60 10.65
C ILE A 111 17.51 -9.93 10.17
N SER A 112 17.98 -8.98 10.97
CA SER A 112 19.16 -8.20 10.71
C SER A 112 20.30 -9.19 10.56
N ILE A 113 20.69 -9.50 9.33
CA ILE A 113 21.84 -10.36 9.00
C ILE A 113 23.08 -9.81 9.71
N ILE A 114 23.12 -8.50 9.98
CA ILE A 114 24.11 -7.82 10.83
C ILE A 114 24.13 -8.42 12.24
N PHE A 115 22.99 -8.67 12.88
CA PHE A 115 22.91 -9.28 14.22
C PHE A 115 23.43 -10.73 14.21
N LEU A 116 23.17 -11.47 13.13
CA LEU A 116 23.64 -12.85 12.97
C LEU A 116 25.16 -12.91 12.72
N ILE A 117 25.71 -12.00 11.91
CA ILE A 117 27.15 -11.83 11.70
C ILE A 117 27.85 -11.43 13.00
N LEU A 118 27.24 -10.53 13.79
CA LEU A 118 27.82 -10.02 15.04
C LEU A 118 27.87 -11.08 16.14
N ILE A 119 26.86 -11.96 16.21
CA ILE A 119 26.87 -13.13 17.10
C ILE A 119 27.96 -14.13 16.70
N VAL A 120 28.08 -14.45 15.40
CA VAL A 120 29.10 -15.38 14.91
C VAL A 120 30.52 -14.83 15.15
N ALA A 121 30.73 -13.53 14.95
CA ALA A 121 32.01 -12.88 15.23
C ALA A 121 32.39 -12.80 16.72
N LEU A 122 31.41 -12.85 17.63
CA LEU A 122 31.63 -12.90 19.08
C LEU A 122 31.85 -14.32 19.62
N LEU A 123 31.52 -15.35 18.83
CA LEU A 123 31.66 -16.76 19.18
C LEU A 123 32.93 -17.42 18.60
N ILE A 124 33.72 -16.66 17.82
CA ILE A 124 35.04 -17.04 17.28
C ILE A 124 36.11 -16.29 18.07
#